data_AF-A0A521FK39-F1
#
_entry.id   AF-A0A521FK39-F1
#
_cell.length_a   1.000
_cell.length_b   1.000
_cell.length_c   1.000
_cell.angle_alpha   90.00
_cell.angle_beta   90.00
_cell.angle_gamma   90.00
#
_symmetry.space_group_name_H-M   'P 1'
#
loop_
_entity.id
_entity.type
_entity.pdbx_description
1 polymer ?
#
loop_
_entity_poly.entity_id
_entity_poly.type
_entity_poly.pdbx_seq_one_letter_code
_entity_poly.pdbx_strand_id
1 'polypeptide(L)' 'MSDDKTKQGARDDNNIDAHDASEVEYAAKQFSVTPQQIRDAIAEVGNSRAAVEKYLKK' A
#
# COMPACT_ATOMS: atom_id res chain seq x y z
N MET A 1 25.67 -24.86 3.02
CA MET A 1 25.10 -23.60 3.53
C MET A 1 23.76 -23.44 2.84
N SER A 2 22.66 -23.64 3.55
CA SER A 2 21.31 -23.56 2.98
C SER A 2 20.99 -22.11 2.66
N ASP A 3 20.73 -21.80 1.39
CA ASP A 3 20.10 -20.53 1.02
C ASP A 3 18.67 -20.53 1.60
N ASP A 4 18.49 -19.82 2.70
CA ASP A 4 17.17 -19.44 3.21
C ASP A 4 16.48 -18.54 2.19
N LYS A 5 15.78 -19.15 1.23
CA LYS A 5 14.84 -18.47 0.31
C LYS A 5 13.60 -17.89 1.01
N THR A 6 13.53 -17.96 2.34
CA THR A 6 12.43 -17.45 3.17
C THR A 6 12.55 -15.95 3.50
N LYS A 7 13.66 -15.30 3.09
CA LYS A 7 13.85 -13.84 3.22
C LYS A 7 13.56 -13.07 1.94
N GLN A 8 12.87 -13.68 0.98
CA GLN A 8 12.55 -13.04 -0.29
C GLN A 8 11.13 -12.43 -0.25
N GLY A 9 11.08 -11.11 -0.08
CA GLY A 9 10.21 -10.27 -0.91
C GLY A 9 8.77 -9.96 -0.49
N ALA A 10 8.23 -10.42 0.64
CA ALA A 10 6.85 -10.05 1.03
C ALA A 10 6.66 -8.56 1.43
N ARG A 11 7.74 -7.77 1.45
CA ARG A 11 7.71 -6.35 1.80
C ARG A 11 7.53 -5.42 0.60
N ASP A 12 7.88 -5.86 -0.61
CA ASP A 12 7.87 -4.97 -1.77
C ASP A 12 6.49 -4.93 -2.47
N ASP A 13 5.75 -6.05 -2.50
CA ASP A 13 4.39 -6.11 -3.10
C ASP A 13 3.28 -5.47 -2.24
N ASN A 14 3.64 -4.95 -1.06
CA ASN A 14 2.67 -4.38 -0.12
C ASN A 14 2.66 -2.84 -0.11
N ASN A 15 3.36 -2.18 -1.01
CA ASN A 15 3.36 -0.72 -1.09
C ASN A 15 2.43 -0.22 -2.22
N ILE A 16 1.95 1.00 -2.09
CA ILE A 16 1.15 1.71 -3.09
C ILE A 16 1.97 2.93 -3.51
N ASP A 17 2.42 2.99 -4.76
CA ASP A 17 3.06 4.19 -5.27
C ASP A 17 2.04 5.30 -5.45
N ALA A 18 2.16 6.36 -4.66
CA ALA A 18 1.29 7.54 -4.77
C ALA A 18 1.49 8.30 -6.11
N HIS A 19 2.61 8.09 -6.79
CA HIS A 19 2.91 8.70 -8.09
C HIS A 19 2.29 7.92 -9.26
N ASP A 20 2.00 6.63 -9.08
CA ASP A 20 1.27 5.84 -10.08
C ASP A 20 -0.24 5.96 -9.85
N ALA A 21 -0.89 6.72 -10.72
CA ALA A 21 -2.34 6.90 -10.68
C ALA A 21 -3.11 5.57 -10.77
N SER A 22 -2.58 4.58 -11.50
CA SER A 22 -3.22 3.26 -11.65
C SER A 22 -3.20 2.48 -10.35
N GLU A 23 -2.10 2.54 -9.59
CA GLU A 23 -1.99 1.88 -8.28
C GLU A 23 -2.89 2.55 -7.25
N VAL A 24 -2.92 3.89 -7.24
CA VAL A 24 -3.81 4.67 -6.35
C VAL A 24 -5.27 4.35 -6.66
N GLU A 25 -5.66 4.29 -7.94
CA GLU A 25 -7.02 3.92 -8.33
C GLU A 25 -7.37 2.48 -7.96
N TYR A 26 -6.43 1.54 -8.15
CA TYR A 26 -6.62 0.16 -7.77
C TYR A 26 -6.82 0.01 -6.26
N ALA A 27 -5.97 0.68 -5.46
CA ALA A 27 -6.10 0.70 -4.01
C ALA A 27 -7.40 1.37 -3.56
N ALA A 28 -7.78 2.49 -4.19
CA ALA A 28 -9.05 3.17 -3.94
C ALA A 28 -10.25 2.24 -4.16
N LYS A 29 -10.24 1.45 -5.24
CA LYS A 29 -11.27 0.43 -5.51
C LYS A 29 -11.26 -0.70 -4.47
N GLN A 30 -10.08 -1.18 -4.06
CA GLN A 30 -9.97 -2.22 -3.02
C GLN A 30 -10.52 -1.76 -1.67
N PHE A 31 -10.21 -0.54 -1.27
CA PHE A 31 -10.65 0.02 0.01
C PHE A 31 -12.00 0.72 -0.08
N SER A 32 -12.62 0.79 -1.27
CA SER A 32 -13.86 1.52 -1.52
C SER A 32 -13.82 2.98 -1.07
N VAL A 33 -12.67 3.63 -1.28
CA VAL A 33 -12.42 5.05 -0.96
C VAL A 33 -12.09 5.84 -2.23
N THR A 34 -11.89 7.14 -2.10
CA THR A 34 -11.42 7.97 -3.21
C THR A 34 -9.90 7.87 -3.41
N PRO A 35 -9.38 8.05 -4.64
CA PRO A 35 -7.95 8.15 -4.91
C PRO A 35 -7.25 9.23 -4.07
N GLN A 36 -7.96 10.31 -3.76
CA GLN A 36 -7.46 11.38 -2.91
C GLN A 36 -7.22 10.90 -1.47
N GLN A 37 -8.17 10.17 -0.88
CA GLN A 37 -8.01 9.58 0.45
C GLN A 37 -6.85 8.60 0.53
N ILE A 38 -6.55 7.87 -0.54
CA ILE A 38 -5.37 7.01 -0.61
C ILE A 38 -4.09 7.85 -0.55
N ARG A 39 -3.99 8.93 -1.33
CA ARG A 39 -2.82 9.82 -1.31
C ARG A 39 -2.63 10.48 0.06
N ASP A 40 -3.72 10.93 0.66
CA ASP A 40 -3.69 11.55 1.99
C ASP A 40 -3.27 10.52 3.05
N ALA A 41 -3.77 9.28 2.98
CA ALA A 41 -3.34 8.20 3.85
C ALA A 41 -1.86 7.87 3.64
N ILE A 42 -1.39 7.79 2.39
CA ILE A 42 0.03 7.54 2.09
C ILE A 42 0.92 8.66 2.66
N ALA A 43 0.47 9.92 2.61
CA ALA A 43 1.19 11.04 3.20
C ALA A 43 1.29 10.94 4.73
N GLU A 44 0.26 10.40 5.40
CA GLU A 44 0.19 10.31 6.86
C GLU A 44 0.90 9.08 7.43
N VAL A 45 0.71 7.91 6.82
CA VAL A 45 1.19 6.62 7.36
C VAL A 45 2.24 5.93 6.48
N GLY A 46 2.60 6.55 5.35
CA GLY A 46 3.53 6.00 4.36
C GLY A 46 2.83 5.15 3.29
N ASN A 47 3.60 4.74 2.29
CA ASN A 47 3.10 3.98 1.13
C ASN A 47 2.73 2.53 1.43
N SER A 48 2.77 2.08 2.70
CA SER A 48 2.43 0.69 3.03
C SER A 48 0.91 0.47 2.99
N ARG A 49 0.45 -0.47 2.16
CA ARG A 49 -0.95 -0.85 2.02
C ARG A 49 -1.60 -1.23 3.34
N ALA A 50 -0.89 -1.97 4.20
CA ALA A 50 -1.39 -2.35 5.53
C ALA A 50 -1.57 -1.13 6.46
N ALA A 51 -0.68 -0.15 6.38
CA ALA A 51 -0.80 1.08 7.15
C ALA A 51 -1.97 1.93 6.64
N VAL A 52 -2.06 2.11 5.32
CA VAL A 52 -3.16 2.83 4.64
C VAL A 52 -4.51 2.20 4.97
N GLU A 53 -4.64 0.88 4.86
CA GLU A 53 -5.86 0.17 5.23
C GLU A 53 -6.24 0.40 6.69
N LYS A 54 -5.28 0.33 7.61
CA LYS A 54 -5.52 0.57 9.04
C LYS A 54 -5.92 2.02 9.32
N TYR A 55 -5.38 2.98 8.57
CA TYR A 55 -5.75 4.39 8.66
C TYR A 55 -7.17 4.62 8.14
N LEU A 56 -7.56 3.99 7.03
CA LEU A 56 -8.88 4.13 6.40
C LEU A 56 -9.99 3.35 7.12
N LYS A 57 -9.66 2.29 7.86
CA LYS A 57 -10.61 1.51 8.69
C LYS A 57 -10.93 2.15 10.04
N LYS A 58 -10.29 3.27 10.36
CA LYS A 58 -10.50 4.00 11.61
C LYS A 58 -11.70 4.93 11.50
#